data_AF-A0A7W2AJJ3-F1
#
_entry.id   AF-A0A7W2AJJ3-F1
#
_cell.length_a   1.000
_cell.length_b   1.000
_cell.length_c   1.000
_cell.angle_alpha   90.00
_cell.angle_beta   90.00
_cell.angle_gamma   90.00
#
_symmetry.space_group_name_H-M   'P 1'
#
loop_
_entity.id
_entity.type
_entity.pdbx_description
1 polymer ?
#
loop_
_entity_poly.entity_id
_entity_poly.type
_entity_poly.pdbx_seq_one_letter_code
_entity_poly.pdbx_strand_id
1 'polypeptide(L)' 'MSFREWIQFLLQRMIWYMETPRSERKELKQMRKEPWSVKWFGMIPFSMRMYMDKQRSRLRRENE' A
#
# COMPACT_ATOMS: atom_id res chain seq x y z
N MET A 1 24.82 26.94 -25.39
CA MET A 1 25.08 25.89 -24.40
C MET A 1 26.45 25.31 -24.66
N SER A 2 27.36 25.47 -23.71
CA SER A 2 28.74 24.97 -23.81
C SER A 2 28.80 23.51 -23.37
N PHE A 3 29.70 22.71 -23.97
CA PHE A 3 29.95 21.31 -23.60
C PHE A 3 30.17 21.12 -22.09
N ARG A 4 30.78 22.13 -21.45
CA ARG A 4 31.00 22.17 -20.00
C ARG A 4 29.70 22.16 -19.19
N GLU A 5 28.68 22.88 -19.64
CA GLU A 5 27.36 22.94 -18.97
C GLU A 5 26.67 21.57 -19.05
N TRP A 6 26.81 20.89 -20.19
CA TRP A 6 26.26 19.55 -20.39
C TRP A 6 26.91 18.50 -19.50
N ILE A 7 28.24 18.50 -19.39
CA ILE A 7 28.98 17.62 -18.47
C ILE A 7 28.55 17.87 -17.02
N GLN A 8 28.44 19.14 -16.62
CA GLN A 8 28.05 19.47 -15.26
C GLN A 8 26.64 18.95 -14.93
N PHE A 9 25.69 19.12 -15.85
CA PHE A 9 24.34 18.59 -15.71
C PHE A 9 24.31 17.06 -15.62
N LEU A 10 25.08 16.38 -16.49
CA LEU A 10 25.16 14.93 -16.51
C LEU A 10 25.71 14.38 -15.19
N LEU A 11 26.77 15.01 -14.67
CA LEU A 11 27.37 14.63 -13.40
C LEU A 11 26.42 14.85 -12.22
N GLN A 12 25.72 15.98 -12.16
CA GLN A 12 24.71 16.22 -11.11
C GLN A 12 23.63 15.14 -11.12
N ARG A 13 23.14 14.74 -12.31
CA ARG A 13 22.15 13.66 -12.42
C ARG A 13 22.73 12.31 -12.01
N MET A 14 23.98 12.02 -12.37
CA MET A 14 24.65 10.77 -12.00
C MET A 14 24.86 10.66 -10.49
N ILE A 15 25.31 11.74 -9.83
CA ILE A 15 25.49 11.82 -8.38
C ILE A 15 24.17 11.52 -7.68
N TRP A 16 23.07 12.16 -8.11
CA TRP A 16 21.73 11.91 -7.57
C TRP A 16 21.35 10.42 -7.60
N TYR A 17 21.63 9.74 -8.71
CA TYR A 17 21.36 8.30 -8.85
C TYR A 17 22.29 7.39 -8.06
N MET A 18 23.56 7.77 -7.88
CA MET A 18 24.52 7.01 -7.06
C MET A 18 24.25 7.17 -5.57
N GLU A 19 23.82 8.37 -5.17
CA GLU A 19 23.59 8.73 -3.78
C GLU A 19 22.23 8.26 -3.28
N THR A 20 21.28 8.00 -4.18
CA THR A 20 20.03 7.29 -3.85
C THR A 20 20.34 5.82 -3.54
N PRO A 21 20.46 5.43 -2.26
CA PRO A 21 20.95 4.12 -1.90
C PRO A 21 19.86 3.08 -2.19
N ARG A 22 20.27 1.85 -2.52
CA ARG A 22 19.32 0.74 -2.80
C ARG A 22 18.36 0.47 -1.62
N SER A 23 18.70 0.92 -0.41
CA SER A 23 17.88 0.87 0.80
C SER A 23 16.58 1.68 0.66
N GLU A 24 16.66 2.94 0.22
CA GLU A 24 15.48 3.81 0.09
C GLU A 24 14.47 3.26 -0.93
N ARG A 25 14.95 2.63 -2.02
CA ARG A 25 14.08 1.96 -2.99
C ARG A 25 13.32 0.78 -2.37
N LYS A 26 13.92 0.08 -1.41
CA LYS A 26 13.28 -1.01 -0.66
C LYS A 26 12.30 -0.47 0.38
N GLU A 27 12.67 0.59 1.09
CA GLU A 27 11.84 1.23 2.11
C GLU A 27 10.59 1.88 1.51
N LEU A 28 10.72 2.59 0.37
CA LEU A 28 9.56 3.17 -0.32
C LEU A 28 8.59 2.09 -0.80
N LYS A 29 9.11 0.92 -1.20
CA LYS A 29 8.31 -0.24 -1.62
C LYS A 29 7.67 -0.95 -0.43
N GLN A 30 8.30 -0.94 0.75
CA GLN A 30 7.70 -1.44 2.00
C GLN A 30 6.65 -0.48 2.56
N MET A 31 6.90 0.84 2.52
CA MET A 31 5.93 1.86 2.94
C MET A 31 4.67 1.87 2.09
N ARG A 32 4.78 1.57 0.78
CA ARG A 32 3.64 1.41 -0.13
C ARG A 32 2.87 0.10 0.06
N LYS A 33 3.42 -0.89 0.77
CA LYS A 33 2.67 -2.09 1.13
C LYS A 33 1.83 -1.75 2.35
N GLU A 34 0.58 -1.38 2.12
CA GLU A 34 -0.38 -1.24 3.20
C GLU A 34 -0.40 -2.53 4.06
N PRO A 35 -0.39 -2.42 5.40
CA PRO A 35 -0.46 -3.58 6.26
C PRO A 35 -1.70 -4.41 5.91
N TRP A 36 -1.54 -5.73 5.81
CA TRP A 36 -2.67 -6.62 5.55
C TRP A 36 -3.77 -6.39 6.60
N SER A 37 -3.44 -6.10 7.85
CA SER A 37 -4.43 -5.71 8.87
C SER A 37 -5.35 -4.56 8.44
N VAL A 38 -4.84 -3.52 7.76
CA VAL A 38 -5.65 -2.37 7.28
C VAL A 38 -6.63 -2.78 6.19
N LYS A 39 -6.24 -3.70 5.29
CA LYS A 39 -7.15 -4.26 4.27
C LYS A 39 -8.36 -4.98 4.87
N TRP A 40 -8.21 -5.58 6.06
CA TRP A 40 -9.22 -6.47 6.63
C TRP A 40 -9.94 -5.89 7.85
N PHE A 41 -9.44 -4.80 8.46
CA PHE A 41 -10.03 -4.20 9.65
C PHE A 41 -11.46 -3.65 9.43
N GLY A 42 -11.84 -3.35 8.19
CA GLY A 42 -13.23 -2.96 7.85
C GLY A 42 -14.08 -4.12 7.32
N MET A 43 -13.53 -4.91 6.40
CA MET A 43 -14.30 -5.92 5.67
C MET A 43 -14.60 -7.18 6.49
N ILE A 44 -13.70 -7.64 7.36
CA ILE A 44 -13.95 -8.82 8.23
C ILE A 44 -15.09 -8.57 9.22
N PRO A 45 -15.04 -7.54 10.10
CA PRO A 45 -16.11 -7.34 11.07
C PRO A 45 -17.44 -7.01 10.39
N PHE A 46 -17.42 -6.33 9.23
CA PHE A 46 -18.62 -6.06 8.45
C PHE A 46 -19.27 -7.33 7.88
N SER A 47 -18.49 -8.18 7.19
CA SER A 47 -18.99 -9.44 6.64
C SER A 47 -19.44 -10.42 7.72
N MET A 48 -18.78 -10.42 8.88
CA MET A 48 -19.17 -11.22 10.04
C MET A 48 -20.54 -10.78 10.60
N ARG A 49 -20.77 -9.47 10.79
CA ARG A 49 -22.09 -8.96 11.22
C ARG A 49 -23.19 -9.33 10.22
N MET A 50 -22.92 -9.16 8.93
CA MET A 50 -23.88 -9.49 7.88
C MET A 50 -24.26 -10.98 7.86
N TYR A 51 -23.29 -11.86 8.13
CA TYR A 51 -23.56 -13.30 8.28
C TYR A 51 -24.39 -13.61 9.52
N MET A 52 -24.06 -13.00 10.67
CA MET A 52 -24.82 -13.20 11.91
C MET A 52 -26.27 -12.73 11.79
N ASP A 53 -26.51 -11.60 11.15
CA ASP A 53 -27.87 -11.09 10.89
C ASP A 53 -28.67 -12.00 9.95
N LYS A 54 -28.00 -12.57 8.94
CA LYS A 54 -28.59 -13.57 8.05
C LYS A 54 -28.94 -14.87 8.77
N GLN A 55 -28.13 -15.31 9.74
CA GLN A 55 -28.44 -16.50 10.54
C GLN A 55 -29.57 -16.23 11.54
N ARG A 56 -29.58 -15.08 12.21
CA ARG A 56 -30.69 -14.69 13.10
C ARG A 56 -32.03 -14.61 12.37
N SER A 57 -32.06 -14.04 11.18
CA SER A 57 -33.28 -13.94 10.37
C SER A 57 -33.77 -15.30 9.84
N ARG A 58 -32.86 -16.26 9.60
CA ARG A 58 -33.23 -17.65 9.27
C ARG A 58 -33.85 -18.38 10.44
N LEU A 59 -33.23 -18.33 11.62
CA LEU A 59 -33.75 -18.96 12.84
C LEU A 59 -35.11 -18.39 13.25
N ARG A 60 -35.33 -17.09 13.03
CA ARG A 60 -36.61 -16.43 13.35
C ARG A 60 -37.75 -16.86 12.42
N ARG A 61 -37.46 -17.19 11.16
CA ARG A 61 -38.44 -17.71 10.18
C ARG A 61 -38.83 -19.18 10.39
N GLU A 62 -38.05 -19.91 11.17
CA GLU A 62 -38.31 -21.33 11.46
C GLU A 62 -39.16 -21.53 12.72
N ASN A 63 -39.32 -20.48 13.54
CA ASN A 63 -40.11 -20.48 14.78
C ASN A 63 -41.45 -19.73 14.65
N GLU A 64 -41.84 -19.34 13.44
CA GLU A 64 -43.11 -18.68 13.09
C GLU A 64 -43.84 -19.54 12.06
#